data_AF-A0ABC8S2S7-F1
#
_entry.id   AF-A0ABC8S2S7-F1
#
_cell.length_a   1.000
_cell.length_b   1.000
_cell.length_c   1.000
_cell.angle_alpha   90.00
_cell.angle_beta   90.00
_cell.angle_gamma   90.00
#
_symmetry.space_group_name_H-M   'P 1'
#
loop_
_entity.id
_entity.type
_entity.pdbx_description
1 polymer ?
#
loop_
_entity_poly.entity_id
_entity_poly.type
_entity_poly.pdbx_seq_one_letter_code
_entity_poly.pdbx_strand_id
1 'polypeptide(L)'
;MVDFHISVVFQALHSEENYLRIQEDRLTRTNSTVDVATKENLDKLVEIGEKLLKKPVSRVNLKTGLAEPVKNGGTNEDALKRFAKLLSDERKLRQQKLPSSYKGLK
;
A
#
# COMPACT_ATOMS: atom_id res chain seq x y z
N MET A 1 8.34 13.26 -3.53
CA MET A 1 9.34 13.56 -2.48
C MET A 1 9.18 12.70 -1.22
N VAL A 2 8.01 12.61 -0.57
CA VAL A 2 7.86 11.80 0.66
C VAL A 2 8.19 10.32 0.44
N ASP A 3 7.65 9.71 -0.62
CA ASP A 3 7.89 8.30 -0.98
C ASP A 3 9.39 7.99 -1.15
N PHE A 4 10.14 8.89 -1.81
CA PHE A 4 11.58 8.75 -1.98
C PHE A 4 12.31 8.68 -0.64
N HIS A 5 12.04 9.61 0.29
CA HIS A 5 12.71 9.64 1.59
C HIS A 5 12.40 8.40 2.43
N ILE A 6 11.15 7.93 2.42
CA ILE A 6 10.77 6.70 3.13
C ILE A 6 11.46 5.49 2.49
N SER A 7 11.47 5.41 1.15
CA SER A 7 12.15 4.36 0.41
C SER A 7 13.64 4.30 0.73
N VAL A 8 14.32 5.45 0.89
CA VAL A 8 15.73 5.50 1.32
C VAL A 8 15.92 4.84 2.68
N VAL A 9 15.08 5.18 3.67
CA VAL A 9 15.20 4.63 5.03
C VAL A 9 15.03 3.11 5.03
N PHE A 10 13.98 2.60 4.37
CA PHE A 10 13.73 1.16 4.36
C PHE A 10 14.76 0.37 3.54
N GLN A 11 15.30 0.94 2.46
CA GLN A 11 16.41 0.33 1.71
C GLN A 11 17.72 0.32 2.51
N ALA A 12 18.04 1.42 3.20
CA ALA A 12 19.23 1.49 4.05
C ALA A 12 19.19 0.48 5.22
N LEU A 13 17.99 0.10 5.67
CA LEU A 13 17.78 -0.88 6.74
C LEU A 13 17.49 -2.30 6.23
N HIS A 14 17.66 -2.57 4.92
CA HIS A 14 17.35 -3.88 4.30
C HIS A 14 15.95 -4.40 4.67
N SER A 15 14.98 -3.48 4.74
CA SER A 15 13.62 -3.71 5.22
C SER A 15 12.61 -3.27 4.16
N GLU A 16 12.96 -3.36 2.88
CA GLU A 16 12.17 -2.83 1.77
C GLU A 16 10.76 -3.41 1.68
N GLU A 17 10.57 -4.63 2.17
CA GLU A 17 9.27 -5.33 2.20
C GLU A 17 8.35 -4.83 3.33
N ASN A 18 8.88 -4.06 4.28
CA ASN A 18 8.10 -3.47 5.39
C ASN A 18 7.46 -2.12 5.00
N TYR A 19 7.72 -1.63 3.78
CA TYR A 19 7.11 -0.42 3.24
C TYR A 19 6.34 -0.75 1.95
N LEU A 20 5.02 -0.58 2.01
CA LEU A 20 4.13 -0.77 0.87
C LEU A 20 3.55 0.58 0.42
N ARG A 21 3.88 1.01 -0.81
CA ARG A 21 3.28 2.17 -1.46
C ARG A 21 2.43 1.71 -2.64
N ILE A 22 1.14 2.01 -2.60
CA ILE A 22 0.19 1.78 -3.69
C ILE A 22 -0.29 3.15 -4.16
N GLN A 23 -0.06 3.47 -5.43
CA GLN A 23 -0.38 4.77 -6.02
C GLN A 23 -0.66 4.61 -7.51
N GLU A 24 -1.58 5.42 -8.03
CA GLU A 24 -1.84 5.55 -9.46
C GLU A 24 -1.27 6.88 -9.98
N ASP A 25 -0.21 6.81 -10.79
CA ASP A 25 0.49 7.99 -11.31
C ASP A 25 -0.02 8.44 -12.68
N ARG A 26 -0.94 7.68 -13.29
CA ARG A 26 -1.39 7.89 -14.68
C ARG A 26 -2.85 8.31 -14.78
N LEU A 27 -3.38 8.97 -13.74
CA LEU A 27 -4.70 9.60 -13.81
C LEU A 27 -4.70 10.70 -14.89
N THR A 28 -5.79 10.82 -15.64
CA THR A 28 -5.90 11.79 -16.73
C THR A 28 -7.21 12.57 -16.66
N ARG A 29 -7.16 13.83 -17.11
CA ARG A 29 -8.33 14.72 -17.28
C ARG A 29 -9.22 14.75 -16.02
N THR A 30 -10.48 14.39 -16.17
CA THR A 30 -11.51 14.40 -15.14
C THR A 30 -11.20 13.44 -13.99
N ASN A 31 -10.47 12.35 -14.24
CA ASN A 31 -10.08 11.42 -13.19
C ASN A 31 -8.92 11.95 -12.33
N SER A 32 -8.21 12.99 -12.78
CA SER A 32 -7.16 13.66 -11.99
C SER A 32 -7.67 14.89 -11.22
N THR A 33 -8.91 15.33 -11.46
CA THR A 33 -9.49 16.47 -10.77
C THR A 33 -10.17 16.03 -9.47
N VAL A 34 -9.99 16.83 -8.40
CA VAL A 34 -10.43 16.48 -7.05
C VAL A 34 -11.86 16.94 -6.72
N ASP A 35 -12.48 17.75 -7.57
CA ASP A 35 -13.78 18.41 -7.37
C ASP A 35 -14.89 17.86 -8.28
N VAL A 36 -14.59 16.92 -9.18
CA VAL A 36 -15.57 16.36 -10.12
C VAL A 36 -16.21 15.09 -9.55
N ALA A 37 -17.27 15.26 -8.77
CA ALA A 37 -18.02 14.16 -8.13
C ALA A 37 -19.22 13.66 -8.95
N THR A 38 -19.13 13.66 -10.29
CA THR A 38 -20.19 13.05 -11.12
C THR A 38 -20.17 11.53 -10.96
N LYS A 39 -21.34 10.88 -11.02
CA LYS A 39 -21.45 9.42 -10.89
C LYS A 39 -20.50 8.69 -11.86
N GLU A 40 -20.46 9.12 -13.12
CA GLU A 40 -19.58 8.55 -14.14
C GLU A 40 -18.09 8.67 -13.76
N ASN A 41 -17.66 9.80 -13.18
CA ASN A 41 -16.27 9.95 -12.75
C ASN A 41 -15.94 9.05 -11.57
N LEU A 42 -16.86 8.95 -10.59
CA LEU A 42 -16.68 8.08 -9.42
C LEU A 42 -16.64 6.60 -9.81
N ASP A 43 -17.52 6.15 -10.70
CA ASP A 43 -17.53 4.78 -11.22
C ASP A 43 -16.19 4.46 -11.93
N LYS A 44 -15.66 5.40 -12.73
CA LYS A 44 -14.33 5.25 -13.35
C LYS A 44 -13.20 5.17 -12.33
N LEU A 45 -13.26 5.95 -11.24
CA LEU A 45 -12.26 5.89 -10.17
C LEU A 45 -12.28 4.54 -9.42
N VAL A 46 -13.47 3.95 -9.23
CA VAL A 46 -13.60 2.58 -8.71
C VAL A 46 -12.90 1.59 -9.65
N GLU A 47 -13.20 1.62 -10.95
CA GLU A 47 -12.53 0.74 -11.92
C GLU A 47 -11.00 0.90 -11.93
N ILE A 48 -10.51 2.14 -11.80
CA ILE A 48 -9.07 2.42 -11.73
C ILE A 48 -8.48 1.77 -10.47
N GLY A 49 -9.16 1.87 -9.33
CA GLY A 49 -8.76 1.21 -8.08
C GLY A 49 -8.70 -0.32 -8.21
N GLU A 50 -9.72 -0.92 -8.83
CA GLU A 50 -9.76 -2.37 -9.09
C GLU A 50 -8.63 -2.82 -10.02
N LYS A 51 -8.36 -2.04 -11.08
CA LYS A 51 -7.22 -2.29 -11.98
C LYS A 51 -5.88 -2.12 -11.25
N LEU A 52 -5.77 -1.16 -10.35
CA LEU A 52 -4.56 -0.90 -9.56
C LEU A 52 -4.22 -2.07 -8.64
N LEU A 53 -5.21 -2.80 -8.12
CA LEU A 53 -4.98 -4.03 -7.34
C LEU A 53 -4.25 -5.10 -8.15
N LYS A 54 -4.51 -5.18 -9.46
CA LYS A 54 -3.87 -6.18 -10.35
C LYS A 54 -2.51 -5.75 -10.88
N LYS A 55 -2.12 -4.48 -10.73
CA LYS A 55 -0.80 -3.98 -11.12
C LYS A 55 0.30 -4.56 -10.21
N PRO A 56 1.53 -4.70 -10.72
CA PRO A 56 2.66 -5.14 -9.91
C PRO A 56 2.97 -4.13 -8.82
N VAL A 57 3.45 -4.64 -7.67
CA VAL A 57 4.05 -3.79 -6.63
C VAL A 57 5.18 -3.00 -7.25
N SER A 58 5.24 -1.71 -6.95
CA SER A 58 6.27 -0.80 -7.44
C SER A 58 7.00 -0.14 -6.28
N ARG A 59 8.26 0.23 -6.51
CA ARG A 59 9.11 0.91 -5.54
C ARG A 59 9.91 1.99 -6.24
N VAL A 60 10.19 3.08 -5.55
CA VAL A 60 11.02 4.15 -6.09
C VAL A 60 12.44 3.64 -6.28
N ASN A 61 12.94 3.77 -7.51
CA ASN A 61 14.34 3.58 -7.81
C ASN A 61 15.11 4.82 -7.38
N LEU A 62 16.06 4.67 -6.46
CA LEU A 62 16.78 5.80 -5.85
C LEU A 62 17.71 6.53 -6.84
N LYS A 63 18.04 5.92 -7.98
CA LYS A 63 18.85 6.56 -9.03
C LYS A 63 18.00 7.39 -9.98
N THR A 64 16.84 6.86 -10.39
CA THR A 64 15.96 7.51 -11.38
C THR A 64 14.89 8.40 -10.74
N GLY A 65 14.59 8.17 -9.47
CA GLY A 65 13.49 8.81 -8.74
C GLY A 65 12.10 8.34 -9.18
N LEU A 66 12.01 7.36 -10.08
CA LEU A 66 10.76 6.85 -10.65
C LEU A 66 10.30 5.59 -9.92
N ALA A 67 8.98 5.40 -9.84
CA ALA A 67 8.38 4.16 -9.37
C ALA A 67 8.55 3.07 -10.44
N GLU A 68 9.22 1.98 -10.07
CA GLU A 68 9.51 0.85 -10.95
C GLU A 68 8.96 -0.45 -10.34
N PRO A 69 8.43 -1.39 -11.15
CA PRO A 69 7.96 -2.68 -10.64
C PRO A 69 9.05 -3.45 -9.89
N VAL A 70 8.71 -4.01 -8.73
CA VAL A 70 9.61 -4.85 -7.95
C VAL A 70 9.65 -6.24 -8.56
N LYS A 71 10.86 -6.70 -8.93
CA LYS A 71 11.04 -8.05 -9.47
C LYS A 71 10.54 -9.09 -8.45
N ASN A 72 9.67 -9.99 -8.90
CA ASN A 72 9.03 -11.03 -8.08
C ASN A 72 8.19 -10.51 -6.90
N GLY A 73 7.80 -9.22 -6.88
CA GLY A 73 6.99 -8.63 -5.79
C GLY A 73 5.52 -9.06 -5.77
N GLY A 74 5.03 -9.65 -6.87
CA GLY A 74 3.61 -9.97 -7.07
C GLY A 74 2.76 -8.74 -7.37
N THR A 75 1.44 -8.88 -7.23
CA THR A 75 0.48 -7.78 -7.43
C THR A 75 0.26 -6.97 -6.15
N ASN A 76 -0.31 -5.78 -6.27
CA ASN A 76 -0.75 -4.97 -5.13
C ASN A 76 -1.78 -5.73 -4.27
N GLU A 77 -2.66 -6.51 -4.89
CA GLU A 77 -3.61 -7.37 -4.17
C GLU A 77 -2.89 -8.41 -3.30
N ASP A 78 -1.86 -9.07 -3.84
CA ASP A 78 -1.08 -10.06 -3.08
C ASP A 78 -0.36 -9.39 -1.91
N ALA A 79 0.22 -8.22 -2.13
CA ALA A 79 0.87 -7.44 -1.09
C ALA A 79 -0.10 -7.03 0.02
N LEU A 80 -1.32 -6.59 -0.33
CA LEU A 80 -2.36 -6.27 0.65
C LEU A 80 -2.82 -7.50 1.45
N LYS A 81 -2.96 -8.65 0.81
CA LYS A 81 -3.26 -9.92 1.51
C LYS A 81 -2.16 -10.28 2.52
N ARG A 82 -0.90 -10.16 2.12
CA ARG A 82 0.25 -10.35 3.03
C ARG A 82 0.21 -9.36 4.19
N PHE A 83 -0.02 -8.08 3.90
CA PHE A 83 -0.07 -7.03 4.91
C PHE A 83 -1.23 -7.22 5.90
N ALA A 84 -2.42 -7.59 5.42
CA ALA A 84 -3.58 -7.91 6.26
C ALA A 84 -3.30 -9.09 7.20
N LYS A 85 -2.56 -10.11 6.72
CA LYS A 85 -2.11 -11.22 7.57
C LYS A 85 -1.15 -10.74 8.66
N LEU A 86 -0.15 -9.92 8.33
CA LEU A 86 0.78 -9.35 9.32
C LEU A 86 0.05 -8.58 10.42
N LEU A 87 -0.92 -7.74 10.05
CA LEU A 87 -1.73 -6.98 11.01
C LEU A 87 -2.58 -7.90 11.90
N SER A 88 -3.18 -8.94 11.34
CA SER A 88 -3.98 -9.92 12.08
C SER A 88 -3.13 -10.70 13.07
N ASP A 89 -1.97 -11.18 12.65
CA ASP A 89 -1.05 -11.95 13.48
C ASP A 89 -0.47 -11.08 14.63
N GLU A 90 -0.08 -9.84 14.35
CA GLU A 90 0.40 -8.89 15.37
C GLU A 90 -0.71 -8.56 16.40
N ARG A 91 -1.95 -8.34 15.95
CA ARG A 91 -3.10 -8.13 16.84
C ARG A 91 -3.31 -9.32 17.78
N LYS A 92 -3.22 -10.56 17.26
CA LYS A 92 -3.36 -11.79 18.06
C LYS A 92 -2.21 -11.93 19.06
N LEU A 93 -0.98 -11.68 18.63
CA LEU A 93 0.20 -11.73 19.48
C LEU A 93 0.07 -10.77 20.67
N ARG A 94 -0.34 -9.52 20.43
CA ARG A 94 -0.58 -8.54 21.50
C ARG A 94 -1.67 -8.99 22.46
N GLN A 95 -2.74 -9.61 21.97
CA GLN A 95 -3.81 -10.12 22.82
C GLN A 95 -3.38 -11.29 23.70
N GLN A 96 -2.50 -12.16 23.20
CA GLN A 96 -1.94 -13.25 23.98
C GLN A 96 -1.03 -12.72 25.11
N LYS A 97 -0.25 -11.67 24.82
CA LYS A 97 0.65 -11.01 25.77
C LYS A 97 -0.06 -10.09 26.78
N LEU A 98 -1.36 -9.83 26.63
CA LEU A 98 -2.11 -9.07 27.64
C LEU A 98 -2.11 -9.84 28.97
N PRO A 99 -1.82 -9.16 30.10
CA PRO A 99 -2.01 -9.72 31.42
C PRO A 99 -3.46 -10.19 31.59
N SER A 100 -3.66 -11.27 32.34
CA SER A 100 -4.99 -11.87 32.59
C SER A 100 -6.02 -10.87 33.14
N SER A 101 -5.57 -9.82 33.84
CA SER A 101 -6.40 -8.73 34.38
C SER A 101 -7.11 -7.87 33.32
N TYR A 102 -6.67 -7.91 32.05
CA TYR A 102 -7.23 -7.07 30.98
C TYR A 102 -7.96 -7.88 29.88
N LYS A 103 -8.07 -9.21 30.02
CA LYS A 103 -8.63 -10.08 28.96
C LYS A 103 -10.16 -10.02 28.81
N GLY A 104 -10.89 -9.33 29.70
CA GLY A 104 -12.36 -9.28 29.73
C GLY A 104 -13.00 -7.89 29.51
N LEU A 105 -12.24 -6.83 29.20
CA LEU A 105 -12.75 -5.45 29.07
C LEU A 105 -13.17 -5.09 27.63
N LYS A 106 -13.79 -6.00 26.88
CA LYS A 106 -14.29 -5.72 25.52
C LYS A 106 -15.78 -5.92 25.40
#